data_AF-A0A672SMS2-F1
#
_entry.id   AF-A0A672SMS2-F1
#
_cell.length_a   1.000
_cell.length_b   1.000
_cell.length_c   1.000
_cell.angle_alpha   90.00
_cell.angle_beta   90.00
_cell.angle_gamma   90.00
#
_symmetry.space_group_name_H-M   'P 1'
#
loop_
_entity.id
_entity.type
_entity.pdbx_description
1 polymer ?
#
loop_
_entity_poly.entity_id
_entity_poly.type
_entity_poly.pdbx_seq_one_letter_code
_entity_poly.pdbx_strand_id
1 'polypeptide(L)'
;MIIVSNAFNEVCVHLSDEYDNDPGVLRVELSCGHVADPMTLTDCCKAQLLNGQVELKCPICTKVWPYGEVRTLLTHKEQLYFKDTLRENAAKKMIDIKGCPGCGSFVERKDSANLCVQCPFCTVKIGKKYEFCWQCGGNWKGPRPRTDKCDNLGCSNSDLKMLRDCKMITLPHSKDQIIQCPSIRACPDCGMLIEHTLEGCKMMACFNCKRSFCFVCLKSSDCCKSGAAPRQTSIS
;
A
#
# COMPACT_ATOMS: atom_id res chain seq x y z
N MET A 1 -12.28 16.72 -6.26
CA MET A 1 -11.28 16.98 -7.31
C MET A 1 -9.95 17.13 -6.60
N ILE A 2 -9.24 16.01 -6.37
CA ILE A 2 -8.01 16.04 -5.59
C ILE A 2 -6.89 16.44 -6.55
N ILE A 3 -6.38 17.65 -6.37
CA ILE A 3 -5.22 18.16 -7.08
C ILE A 3 -4.00 17.46 -6.48
N VAL A 4 -3.65 16.28 -7.00
CA VAL A 4 -2.37 15.62 -6.71
C VAL A 4 -1.69 15.33 -8.05
N SER A 5 -1.29 16.38 -8.78
CA SER A 5 -0.45 16.16 -9.97
C SER A 5 0.52 17.28 -10.36
N ASN A 6 0.64 18.38 -9.62
CA ASN A 6 1.60 19.45 -10.00
C ASN A 6 2.83 19.56 -9.08
N ALA A 7 2.68 19.32 -7.77
CA ALA A 7 3.82 19.48 -6.85
C ALA A 7 4.94 18.41 -7.04
N PHE A 8 4.60 17.21 -7.51
CA PHE A 8 5.60 16.16 -7.75
C PHE A 8 6.58 16.51 -8.87
N ASN A 9 6.08 17.14 -9.94
CA ASN A 9 6.91 17.56 -11.05
C ASN A 9 7.77 18.77 -10.65
N GLU A 10 7.21 19.75 -9.94
CA GLU A 10 7.96 20.97 -9.57
C GLU A 10 9.21 20.68 -8.72
N VAL A 11 9.14 19.77 -7.74
CA VAL A 11 10.30 19.42 -6.89
C VAL A 11 11.37 18.62 -7.64
N CYS A 12 10.97 17.83 -8.65
CA CYS A 12 11.88 16.93 -9.37
C CYS A 12 12.43 17.52 -10.69
N VAL A 13 11.89 18.65 -11.17
CA VAL A 13 12.28 19.28 -12.46
C VAL A 13 13.58 20.09 -12.36
N HIS A 14 14.03 20.45 -11.16
CA HIS A 14 15.28 21.21 -10.94
C HIS A 14 16.56 20.35 -10.87
N LEU A 15 16.49 19.08 -11.28
CA LEU A 15 17.67 18.18 -11.26
C LEU A 15 18.69 18.46 -12.36
N SER A 16 18.47 19.44 -13.23
CA SER A 16 19.47 19.92 -14.18
C SER A 16 19.26 21.41 -14.42
N ASP A 17 19.69 22.25 -13.48
CA ASP A 17 19.89 23.65 -13.83
C ASP A 17 21.20 23.79 -14.61
N GLU A 18 21.08 23.78 -15.94
CA GLU A 18 22.18 23.99 -16.88
C GLU A 18 22.77 25.41 -16.78
N TYR A 19 22.17 26.31 -16.00
CA TYR A 19 22.57 27.71 -15.86
C TYR A 19 23.24 28.08 -14.53
N ASP A 20 23.52 27.12 -13.65
CA ASP A 20 24.12 27.41 -12.34
C ASP A 20 25.56 26.91 -12.19
N ASN A 21 26.45 27.35 -13.09
CA ASN A 21 27.90 27.08 -13.00
C ASN A 21 28.57 27.87 -11.86
N ASP A 22 27.95 27.98 -10.69
CA ASP A 22 28.59 28.49 -9.49
C ASP A 22 29.58 27.44 -8.95
N PRO A 23 30.90 27.72 -8.98
CA PRO A 23 31.91 26.80 -8.47
C PRO A 23 31.83 26.54 -6.96
N GLY A 24 30.95 27.25 -6.22
CA GLY A 24 30.71 27.03 -4.79
C GLY A 24 29.67 25.97 -4.44
N VAL A 25 28.91 25.44 -5.42
CA VAL A 25 27.80 24.51 -5.15
C VAL A 25 28.25 23.06 -5.28
N LEU A 26 28.12 22.29 -4.19
CA LEU A 26 28.39 20.85 -4.20
C LEU A 26 27.39 20.13 -5.10
N ARG A 27 27.91 19.37 -6.07
CA ARG A 27 27.13 18.61 -7.03
C ARG A 27 27.53 17.14 -6.97
N VAL A 28 26.54 16.26 -7.13
CA VAL A 28 26.75 14.81 -7.13
C VAL A 28 26.33 14.26 -8.47
N GLU A 29 27.25 13.59 -9.14
CA GLU A 29 26.96 12.76 -10.31
C GLU A 29 26.53 11.36 -9.85
N LEU A 30 25.36 10.91 -10.33
CA LEU A 30 24.85 9.58 -10.05
C LEU A 30 25.19 8.60 -11.17
N SER A 31 25.12 7.30 -10.89
CA SER A 31 25.38 6.16 -11.79
C SER A 31 24.56 6.18 -13.09
N CYS A 32 23.49 6.96 -13.13
CA CYS A 32 22.68 7.19 -14.31
C CYS A 32 23.21 8.29 -15.26
N GLY A 33 24.30 8.98 -14.90
CA GLY A 33 24.95 10.06 -15.64
C GLY A 33 24.34 11.46 -15.42
N HIS A 34 23.36 11.59 -14.52
CA HIS A 34 22.74 12.89 -14.20
C HIS A 34 23.35 13.44 -12.91
N VAL A 35 23.52 14.76 -12.88
CA VAL A 35 24.14 15.51 -11.79
C VAL A 35 23.07 16.27 -11.03
N ALA A 36 23.15 16.30 -9.70
CA ALA A 36 22.18 16.99 -8.86
C ALA A 36 22.84 17.68 -7.67
N ASP A 37 22.23 18.77 -7.20
CA ASP A 37 22.46 19.26 -5.84
C ASP A 37 21.98 18.22 -4.81
N PRO A 38 22.77 17.89 -3.76
CA PRO A 38 22.40 16.91 -2.74
C PRO A 38 21.05 17.16 -2.04
N MET A 39 20.68 18.42 -1.78
CA MET A 39 19.42 18.74 -1.09
C MET A 39 18.24 18.47 -2.02
N THR A 40 18.33 18.93 -3.27
CA THR A 40 17.34 18.71 -4.33
C THR A 40 17.14 17.22 -4.60
N LEU A 41 18.22 16.44 -4.68
CA LEU A 41 18.16 14.99 -4.83
C LEU A 41 17.45 14.33 -3.64
N THR A 42 17.77 14.76 -2.43
CA THR A 42 17.18 14.24 -1.20
C THR A 42 15.67 14.51 -1.15
N ASP A 43 15.24 15.71 -1.51
CA ASP A 43 13.83 16.09 -1.52
C ASP A 43 13.06 15.39 -2.64
N CYS A 44 13.65 15.21 -3.82
CA CYS A 44 13.11 14.36 -4.88
C CYS A 44 12.91 12.91 -4.38
N CYS A 45 13.89 12.34 -3.70
CA CYS A 45 13.74 11.00 -3.13
C CYS A 45 12.64 10.93 -2.06
N LYS A 46 12.56 11.94 -1.17
CA LYS A 46 11.47 12.04 -0.17
C LYS A 46 10.10 12.08 -0.85
N ALA A 47 9.94 12.85 -1.92
CA ALA A 47 8.70 12.93 -2.69
C ALA A 47 8.30 11.58 -3.30
N GLN A 48 9.27 10.83 -3.86
CA GLN A 48 9.01 9.47 -4.37
C GLN A 48 8.55 8.52 -3.26
N LEU A 49 9.17 8.58 -2.07
CA LEU A 49 8.77 7.77 -0.92
C LEU A 49 7.37 8.13 -0.41
N LEU A 50 7.04 9.42 -0.33
CA LEU A 50 5.70 9.88 0.04
C LEU A 50 4.64 9.41 -0.97
N ASN A 51 5.01 9.28 -2.24
CA ASN A 51 4.17 8.71 -3.30
C ASN A 51 4.14 7.17 -3.29
N GLY A 52 4.65 6.52 -2.24
CA GLY A 52 4.55 5.07 -2.08
C GLY A 52 5.57 4.25 -2.90
N GLN A 53 6.59 4.89 -3.48
CA GLN A 53 7.61 4.16 -4.23
C GLN A 53 8.46 3.30 -3.30
N VAL A 54 8.87 2.14 -3.82
CA VAL A 54 9.78 1.18 -3.15
C VAL A 54 11.16 1.12 -3.80
N GLU A 55 11.32 1.82 -4.93
CA GLU A 55 12.56 2.02 -5.65
C GLU A 55 12.70 3.51 -5.91
N LEU A 56 13.91 4.04 -5.73
CA LEU A 56 14.23 5.43 -6.07
C LEU A 56 14.70 5.48 -7.51
N LYS A 57 14.15 6.40 -8.30
CA LYS A 57 14.44 6.50 -9.74
C LYS A 57 14.88 7.91 -10.09
N CYS A 58 15.75 8.00 -11.09
CA CYS A 58 16.03 9.25 -11.76
C CYS A 58 14.76 9.79 -12.40
N PRO A 59 14.32 11.02 -12.11
CA PRO A 59 13.13 11.57 -12.76
C PRO A 59 13.37 11.96 -14.22
N ILE A 60 14.64 12.11 -14.63
CA ILE A 60 15.00 12.43 -16.02
C ILE A 60 14.98 11.16 -16.88
N CYS A 61 15.77 10.15 -16.51
CA CYS A 61 15.94 8.95 -17.34
C CYS A 61 15.24 7.70 -16.80
N THR A 62 14.53 7.79 -15.67
CA THR A 62 13.76 6.71 -15.02
C THR A 62 14.56 5.49 -14.54
N LYS A 63 15.89 5.51 -14.69
CA LYS A 63 16.78 4.46 -14.16
C LYS A 63 16.66 4.39 -12.63
N VAL A 64 16.61 3.17 -12.10
CA VAL A 64 16.62 2.92 -10.66
C VAL A 64 18.00 3.26 -10.11
N TRP A 65 18.02 4.07 -9.05
CA TRP A 65 19.23 4.35 -8.29
C TRP A 65 19.44 3.29 -7.21
N PRO A 66 20.64 2.68 -7.12
CA PRO A 66 21.01 1.87 -5.98
C PRO A 66 20.85 2.64 -4.66
N TYR A 67 20.12 2.07 -3.69
CA TYR A 67 19.96 2.74 -2.39
C TYR A 67 21.30 3.02 -1.69
N GLY A 68 22.30 2.15 -1.90
CA GLY A 68 23.65 2.36 -1.36
C GLY A 68 24.30 3.65 -1.85
N GLU A 69 24.05 4.02 -3.11
CA GLU A 69 24.53 5.27 -3.71
C GLU A 69 23.80 6.47 -3.13
N VAL A 70 22.46 6.43 -3.07
CA VAL A 70 21.68 7.53 -2.47
C VAL A 70 22.03 7.72 -0.99
N ARG A 71 22.24 6.61 -0.26
CA ARG A 71 22.53 6.61 1.17
C ARG A 71 23.78 7.41 1.55
N THR A 72 24.81 7.46 0.69
CA THR A 72 26.05 8.20 1.01
C THR A 72 25.82 9.71 1.14
N LEU A 73 24.72 10.21 0.57
CA LEU A 73 24.36 11.62 0.51
C LEU A 73 23.43 12.05 1.65
N LEU A 74 22.93 11.09 2.44
CA LEU A 74 21.92 11.32 3.45
C LEU A 74 22.53 11.41 4.85
N THR A 75 21.97 12.31 5.67
CA THR A 75 22.25 12.32 7.11
C THR A 75 21.75 11.03 7.79
N HIS A 76 22.27 10.71 8.98
CA HIS A 76 21.82 9.52 9.71
C HIS A 76 20.29 9.50 9.94
N LYS A 77 19.70 10.67 10.25
CA LYS A 77 18.25 10.81 10.46
C LYS A 77 17.47 10.53 9.17
N GLU A 78 17.95 11.03 8.03
CA GLU A 78 17.32 10.77 6.72
C GLU A 78 17.48 9.32 6.31
N GLN A 79 18.63 8.67 6.57
CA GLN A 79 18.80 7.25 6.30
C GLN A 79 17.79 6.39 7.08
N LEU A 80 17.51 6.72 8.34
CA LEU A 80 16.48 6.05 9.14
C LEU A 80 15.09 6.26 8.52
N TYR A 81 14.73 7.52 8.24
CA TYR A 81 13.45 7.85 7.59
C TYR A 81 13.27 7.09 6.27
N PHE A 82 14.26 7.11 5.38
CA PHE A 82 14.19 6.44 4.08
C PHE A 82 14.00 4.93 4.24
N LYS A 83 14.75 4.29 5.15
CA LYS A 83 14.63 2.85 5.39
C LYS A 83 13.26 2.47 5.91
N ASP A 84 12.74 3.22 6.89
CA ASP A 84 11.45 2.92 7.49
C ASP A 84 10.32 3.16 6.49
N THR A 85 10.34 4.27 5.74
CA THR A 85 9.33 4.52 4.69
C THR A 85 9.41 3.52 3.54
N LEU A 86 10.61 3.12 3.10
CA LEU A 86 10.76 2.05 2.10
C LEU A 86 10.18 0.72 2.59
N ARG A 87 10.43 0.36 3.85
CA ARG A 87 9.86 -0.85 4.47
C ARG A 87 8.34 -0.78 4.56
N GLU A 88 7.80 0.35 4.97
CA GLU A 88 6.35 0.57 5.01
C GLU A 88 5.72 0.52 3.62
N ASN A 89 6.33 1.16 2.63
CA ASN A 89 5.86 1.11 1.24
C ASN A 89 5.93 -0.31 0.69
N ALA A 90 7.01 -1.07 0.98
CA ALA A 90 7.12 -2.47 0.60
C ALA A 90 6.08 -3.36 1.30
N ALA A 91 5.81 -3.12 2.58
CA ALA A 91 4.77 -3.83 3.32
C ALA A 91 3.37 -3.52 2.77
N LYS A 92 3.08 -2.26 2.42
CA LYS A 92 1.83 -1.87 1.75
C LYS A 92 1.70 -2.56 0.40
N LYS A 93 2.78 -2.63 -0.38
CA LYS A 93 2.82 -3.36 -1.66
C LYS A 93 2.63 -4.87 -1.53
N MET A 94 2.95 -5.49 -0.38
CA MET A 94 2.69 -6.92 -0.17
C MET A 94 1.20 -7.26 -0.28
N ILE A 95 0.29 -6.32 0.01
CA ILE A 95 -1.17 -6.49 -0.18
C ILE A 95 -1.53 -6.61 -1.67
N ASP A 96 -0.76 -5.93 -2.52
CA ASP A 96 -0.93 -5.93 -3.97
C ASP A 96 -0.08 -7.01 -4.65
N ILE A 97 0.40 -8.04 -3.92
CA ILE A 97 1.09 -9.19 -4.51
C ILE A 97 0.23 -10.44 -4.31
N LYS A 98 0.01 -11.20 -5.39
CA LYS A 98 -0.64 -12.51 -5.29
C LYS A 98 -0.14 -13.50 -6.33
N GLY A 99 -0.40 -14.78 -6.08
CA GLY A 99 -0.10 -15.84 -7.04
C GLY A 99 -0.97 -15.74 -8.30
N CYS A 100 -0.35 -15.83 -9.47
CA CYS A 100 -1.06 -15.96 -10.73
C CYS A 100 -1.86 -17.28 -10.74
N PRO A 101 -3.17 -17.26 -11.04
CA PRO A 101 -3.99 -18.46 -11.10
C PRO A 101 -3.57 -19.44 -12.20
N GLY A 102 -2.87 -18.96 -13.23
CA GLY A 102 -2.40 -19.79 -14.34
C GLY A 102 -1.04 -20.46 -14.12
N CYS A 103 -0.09 -19.77 -13.46
CA CYS A 103 1.29 -20.26 -13.34
C CYS A 103 1.87 -20.24 -11.92
N GLY A 104 1.14 -19.76 -10.92
CA GLY A 104 1.59 -19.67 -9.53
C GLY A 104 2.61 -18.57 -9.23
N SER A 105 3.26 -17.98 -10.25
CA SER A 105 4.22 -16.88 -10.06
C SER A 105 3.57 -15.69 -9.36
N PHE A 106 4.31 -15.03 -8.47
CA PHE A 106 3.87 -13.82 -7.80
C PHE A 106 3.75 -12.65 -8.81
N VAL A 107 2.62 -11.96 -8.77
CA VAL A 107 2.31 -10.81 -9.64
C VAL A 107 1.88 -9.64 -8.77
N GLU A 108 2.45 -8.46 -9.03
CA GLU A 108 2.07 -7.20 -8.42
C GLU A 108 0.89 -6.56 -9.17
N ARG A 109 -0.12 -6.10 -8.43
CA ARG A 109 -1.19 -5.25 -8.93
C ARG A 109 -0.71 -3.79 -8.93
N LYS A 110 -0.40 -3.29 -10.12
CA LYS A 110 0.15 -1.93 -10.30
C LYS A 110 -0.83 -0.80 -9.98
N ASP A 111 -2.13 -1.07 -10.05
CA ASP A 111 -3.19 -0.08 -9.87
C ASP A 111 -4.29 -0.64 -8.96
N SER A 112 -4.36 -0.12 -7.72
CA SER A 112 -5.38 -0.48 -6.75
C SER A 112 -6.79 -0.03 -7.16
N ALA A 113 -6.91 0.87 -8.15
CA ALA A 113 -8.17 1.27 -8.78
C ALA A 113 -8.60 0.33 -9.93
N ASN A 114 -7.81 -0.71 -10.25
CA ASN A 114 -8.11 -1.64 -11.33
C ASN A 114 -7.93 -3.11 -10.92
N LEU A 115 -9.02 -3.86 -10.83
CA LEU A 115 -9.00 -5.28 -10.47
C LEU A 115 -8.44 -6.18 -11.58
N CYS A 116 -8.22 -5.64 -12.80
CA CYS A 116 -7.64 -6.39 -13.91
C CYS A 116 -6.12 -6.42 -13.80
N VAL A 117 -5.56 -7.61 -13.57
CA VAL A 117 -4.11 -7.80 -13.45
C VAL A 117 -3.60 -8.68 -14.58
N GLN A 118 -2.49 -8.27 -15.20
CA GLN A 118 -1.82 -9.03 -16.24
C GLN A 118 -0.66 -9.84 -15.65
N CYS A 119 -0.59 -11.14 -15.95
CA CYS A 119 0.59 -11.93 -15.62
C CYS A 119 1.62 -11.84 -16.76
N PRO A 120 2.83 -11.31 -16.53
CA PRO A 120 3.84 -11.22 -17.58
C PRO A 120 4.33 -12.60 -18.05
N PHE A 121 4.51 -13.55 -17.13
CA PHE A 121 4.97 -14.90 -17.44
C PHE A 121 4.00 -15.68 -18.33
N CYS A 122 2.71 -15.72 -17.95
CA CYS A 122 1.67 -16.33 -18.79
C CYS A 122 1.50 -15.61 -20.11
N THR A 123 1.63 -14.27 -20.12
CA THR A 123 1.51 -13.49 -21.37
C THR A 123 2.57 -13.89 -22.39
N VAL A 124 3.83 -14.04 -21.94
CA VAL A 124 4.92 -14.52 -22.79
C VAL A 124 4.69 -15.97 -23.22
N LYS A 125 4.37 -16.86 -22.26
CA LYS A 125 4.20 -18.30 -22.53
C LYS A 125 3.08 -18.60 -23.54
N ILE A 126 1.98 -17.84 -23.49
CA ILE A 126 0.80 -18.06 -24.34
C ILE A 126 0.87 -17.21 -25.62
N GLY A 127 1.74 -16.20 -25.68
CA GLY A 127 1.84 -15.26 -26.81
C GLY A 127 0.66 -14.29 -26.92
N LYS A 128 -0.17 -14.18 -25.87
CA LYS A 128 -1.30 -13.24 -25.78
C LYS A 128 -1.46 -12.74 -24.35
N LYS A 129 -2.07 -11.57 -24.17
CA LYS A 129 -2.33 -11.02 -22.83
C LYS A 129 -3.08 -12.04 -21.96
N TYR A 130 -2.48 -12.38 -20.83
CA TYR A 130 -3.13 -13.17 -19.79
C TYR A 130 -3.54 -12.24 -18.65
N GLU A 131 -4.84 -11.97 -18.57
CA GLU A 131 -5.44 -11.04 -17.62
C GLU A 131 -6.46 -11.76 -16.73
N PHE A 132 -6.42 -11.48 -15.44
CA PHE A 132 -7.27 -12.13 -14.44
C PHE A 132 -7.79 -11.11 -13.42
N CYS A 133 -8.87 -11.47 -12.73
CA CYS A 133 -9.46 -10.66 -11.70
C CYS A 133 -8.70 -10.78 -10.37
N TRP A 134 -8.42 -9.64 -9.74
CA TRP A 134 -7.78 -9.58 -8.43
C TRP A 134 -8.63 -10.21 -7.32
N GLN A 135 -9.95 -10.16 -7.42
CA GLN A 135 -10.86 -10.77 -6.44
C GLN A 135 -11.04 -12.28 -6.67
N CYS A 136 -11.64 -12.68 -7.81
CA CYS A 136 -12.05 -14.07 -8.00
C CYS A 136 -10.98 -14.97 -8.63
N GLY A 137 -9.87 -14.42 -9.13
CA GLY A 137 -8.82 -15.19 -9.81
C GLY A 137 -9.20 -15.75 -11.18
N GLY A 138 -10.46 -15.61 -11.62
CA GLY A 138 -10.88 -15.97 -12.97
C GLY A 138 -10.31 -15.03 -14.03
N ASN A 139 -10.29 -15.50 -15.29
CA ASN A 139 -9.94 -14.65 -16.44
C ASN A 139 -10.77 -13.36 -16.43
N TRP A 140 -10.16 -12.25 -16.78
CA TRP A 140 -10.82 -10.95 -16.74
C TRP A 140 -12.01 -10.88 -17.71
N LYS A 141 -13.15 -10.36 -17.22
CA LYS A 141 -14.35 -10.05 -18.01
C LYS A 141 -14.89 -8.69 -17.61
N GLY A 142 -15.20 -7.86 -18.60
CA GLY A 142 -15.78 -6.53 -18.41
C GLY A 142 -14.85 -5.37 -18.72
N PRO A 143 -15.35 -4.13 -18.61
CA PRO A 143 -14.60 -2.92 -18.90
C PRO A 143 -13.46 -2.72 -17.89
N ARG A 144 -12.49 -1.86 -18.23
CA ARG A 144 -11.37 -1.47 -17.36
C ARG A 144 -11.24 0.05 -17.40
N PRO A 145 -10.83 0.70 -16.30
CA PRO A 145 -10.57 0.13 -14.97
C PRO A 145 -11.88 -0.17 -14.20
N ARG A 146 -11.81 -1.09 -13.23
CA ARG A 146 -12.92 -1.39 -12.30
C ARG A 146 -12.39 -1.67 -10.90
N THR A 147 -13.06 -1.15 -9.88
CA THR A 147 -12.74 -1.36 -8.45
C THR A 147 -13.72 -2.26 -7.73
N ASP A 148 -14.93 -2.39 -8.25
CA ASP A 148 -16.05 -3.06 -7.59
C ASP A 148 -16.03 -4.58 -7.79
N LYS A 149 -16.08 -5.04 -9.05
CA LYS A 149 -16.03 -6.45 -9.45
C LYS A 149 -15.78 -6.59 -10.96
N CYS A 150 -15.48 -7.81 -11.40
CA CYS A 150 -15.53 -8.17 -12.82
C CYS A 150 -16.87 -8.83 -13.19
N ASP A 151 -17.08 -9.10 -14.48
CA ASP A 151 -18.32 -9.68 -15.00
C ASP A 151 -18.39 -11.21 -14.86
N ASN A 152 -17.46 -11.83 -14.13
CA ASN A 152 -17.56 -13.25 -13.81
C ASN A 152 -18.73 -13.50 -12.85
N LEU A 153 -19.51 -14.55 -13.15
CA LEU A 153 -20.60 -14.99 -12.28
C LEU A 153 -20.05 -15.35 -10.88
N GLY A 154 -20.66 -14.79 -9.84
CA GLY A 154 -20.23 -15.02 -8.46
C GLY A 154 -18.95 -14.27 -8.04
N CYS A 155 -18.40 -13.37 -8.88
CA CYS A 155 -17.29 -12.53 -8.46
C CYS A 155 -17.68 -11.68 -7.24
N SER A 156 -16.94 -11.87 -6.16
CA SER A 156 -17.11 -11.11 -4.93
C SER A 156 -15.76 -10.94 -4.24
N ASN A 157 -15.63 -9.87 -3.46
CA ASN A 157 -14.45 -9.66 -2.62
C ASN A 157 -14.46 -10.70 -1.48
N SER A 158 -13.41 -11.54 -1.43
CA SER A 158 -13.24 -12.58 -0.40
C SER A 158 -13.27 -12.01 1.00
N ASP A 159 -12.66 -10.84 1.19
CA ASP A 159 -12.51 -10.21 2.50
C ASP A 159 -13.88 -9.72 3.00
N LEU A 160 -14.68 -9.14 2.11
CA LEU A 160 -16.08 -8.77 2.42
C LEU A 160 -16.94 -10.00 2.72
N LYS A 161 -16.67 -11.14 2.06
CA LYS A 161 -17.34 -12.40 2.38
C LYS A 161 -16.95 -12.89 3.77
N MET A 162 -15.67 -12.85 4.13
CA MET A 162 -15.20 -13.21 5.47
C MET A 162 -15.80 -12.31 6.56
N LEU A 163 -15.85 -10.99 6.34
CA LEU A 163 -16.47 -10.04 7.29
C LEU A 163 -17.97 -10.31 7.47
N ARG A 164 -18.66 -10.69 6.40
CA ARG A 164 -20.08 -11.04 6.43
C ARG A 164 -20.35 -12.37 7.14
N ASP A 165 -19.56 -13.39 6.83
CA ASP A 165 -19.87 -14.78 7.16
C ASP A 165 -19.14 -15.28 8.43
N CYS A 166 -18.14 -14.54 8.94
CA CYS A 166 -17.39 -14.96 10.14
C CYS A 166 -18.30 -15.16 11.36
N LYS A 167 -17.93 -16.07 12.24
CA LYS A 167 -18.68 -16.38 13.47
C LYS A 167 -18.78 -15.17 14.40
N MET A 168 -19.79 -15.16 15.26
CA MET A 168 -19.83 -14.25 16.40
C MET A 168 -18.98 -14.82 17.54
N ILE A 169 -18.30 -13.96 18.26
CA ILE A 169 -17.56 -14.25 19.49
C ILE A 169 -18.09 -13.39 20.63
N THR A 170 -17.82 -13.83 21.84
CA THR A 170 -18.27 -13.18 23.06
C THR A 170 -17.04 -12.65 23.81
N LEU A 171 -17.01 -11.35 24.11
CA LEU A 171 -15.88 -10.69 24.76
C LEU A 171 -16.32 -9.89 26.00
N PRO A 172 -15.49 -9.78 27.05
CA PRO A 172 -15.70 -8.84 28.14
C PRO A 172 -15.56 -7.40 27.62
N HIS A 173 -16.64 -6.62 27.70
CA HIS A 173 -16.65 -5.22 27.29
C HIS A 173 -16.38 -4.29 28.47
N SER A 174 -16.95 -4.56 29.63
CA SER A 174 -16.65 -3.90 30.91
C SER A 174 -16.69 -4.93 32.05
N LYS A 175 -16.50 -4.51 33.30
CA LYS A 175 -16.53 -5.40 34.47
C LYS A 175 -17.81 -6.26 34.53
N ASP A 176 -18.95 -5.71 34.11
CA ASP A 176 -20.26 -6.37 34.22
C ASP A 176 -20.95 -6.57 32.86
N GLN A 177 -20.28 -6.22 31.76
CA GLN A 177 -20.88 -6.29 30.43
C GLN A 177 -20.10 -7.25 29.53
N ILE A 178 -20.82 -8.27 29.07
CA ILE A 178 -20.38 -9.18 28.02
C ILE A 178 -21.03 -8.75 26.70
N ILE A 179 -20.28 -8.75 25.60
CA ILE A 179 -20.79 -8.34 24.30
C ILE A 179 -20.48 -9.37 23.23
N GLN A 180 -21.41 -9.55 22.30
CA GLN A 180 -21.17 -10.35 21.10
C GLN A 180 -20.73 -9.45 19.94
N CYS A 181 -19.67 -9.86 19.24
CA CYS A 181 -19.21 -9.20 18.02
C CYS A 181 -18.66 -10.23 17.01
N PRO A 182 -18.57 -9.90 15.72
CA PRO A 182 -17.90 -10.72 14.71
C PRO A 182 -16.46 -11.07 15.13
N SER A 183 -16.01 -12.30 14.83
CA SER A 183 -14.66 -12.78 15.15
C SER A 183 -13.58 -12.19 14.25
N ILE A 184 -13.97 -11.67 13.09
CA ILE A 184 -13.09 -11.00 12.14
C ILE A 184 -13.62 -9.58 11.90
N ARG A 185 -12.70 -8.61 11.95
CA ARG A 185 -12.97 -7.19 11.69
C ARG A 185 -11.90 -6.64 10.75
N ALA A 186 -12.25 -5.69 9.90
CA ALA A 186 -11.27 -4.93 9.14
C ALA A 186 -10.80 -3.73 9.97
N CYS A 187 -9.51 -3.41 9.89
CA CYS A 187 -8.97 -2.18 10.43
C CYS A 187 -9.74 -0.99 9.85
N PRO A 188 -10.23 -0.04 10.67
CA PRO A 188 -10.99 1.11 10.19
C PRO A 188 -10.25 2.00 9.18
N ASP A 189 -8.92 1.94 9.18
CA ASP A 189 -8.09 2.88 8.41
C ASP A 189 -7.54 2.28 7.13
N CYS A 190 -7.00 1.07 7.21
CA CYS A 190 -6.31 0.44 6.10
C CYS A 190 -6.99 -0.84 5.63
N GLY A 191 -8.17 -1.17 6.19
CA GLY A 191 -8.97 -2.28 5.71
C GLY A 191 -8.47 -3.68 6.05
N MET A 192 -7.27 -3.81 6.61
CA MET A 192 -6.67 -5.11 6.92
C MET A 192 -7.54 -5.95 7.87
N LEU A 193 -7.81 -7.20 7.49
CA LEU A 193 -8.57 -8.14 8.29
C LEU A 193 -7.77 -8.58 9.51
N ILE A 194 -8.43 -8.54 10.67
CA ILE A 194 -7.90 -8.89 11.97
C ILE A 194 -8.90 -9.87 12.61
N GLU A 195 -8.43 -11.03 13.01
CA GLU A 195 -9.19 -12.01 13.79
C GLU A 195 -8.86 -11.87 15.27
N HIS A 196 -9.87 -12.00 16.13
CA HIS A 196 -9.70 -12.00 17.58
C HIS A 196 -9.81 -13.42 18.13
N THR A 197 -8.75 -13.93 18.75
CA THR A 197 -8.61 -15.33 19.21
C THR A 197 -9.25 -15.61 20.58
N LEU A 198 -9.96 -14.62 21.15
CA LEU A 198 -10.47 -14.59 22.53
C LEU A 198 -9.41 -14.37 23.60
N GLU A 199 -8.14 -14.44 23.22
CA GLU A 199 -7.00 -14.12 24.07
C GLU A 199 -6.54 -12.68 23.81
N GLY A 200 -6.21 -11.95 24.88
CA GLY A 200 -5.69 -10.59 24.79
C GLY A 200 -6.74 -9.49 24.97
N CYS A 201 -6.35 -8.27 24.62
CA CYS A 201 -7.13 -7.05 24.90
C CYS A 201 -8.03 -6.70 23.72
N LYS A 202 -9.23 -6.19 24.02
CA LYS A 202 -10.14 -5.58 23.02
C LYS A 202 -9.51 -4.40 22.26
N MET A 203 -8.46 -3.79 22.81
CA MET A 203 -7.68 -2.75 22.14
C MET A 203 -6.61 -3.40 21.29
N MET A 204 -6.83 -3.42 19.99
CA MET A 204 -5.94 -4.02 19.01
C MET A 204 -5.11 -2.94 18.34
N ALA A 205 -3.85 -3.24 18.03
CA ALA A 205 -3.02 -2.43 17.14
C ALA A 205 -2.92 -3.12 15.77
N CYS A 206 -3.30 -2.43 14.70
CA CYS A 206 -3.18 -2.97 13.36
C CYS A 206 -1.70 -3.18 13.00
N PHE A 207 -1.31 -4.37 12.55
CA PHE A 207 0.10 -4.62 12.22
C PHE A 207 0.56 -3.85 10.96
N ASN A 208 -0.36 -3.51 10.06
CA ASN A 208 -0.07 -2.76 8.83
C ASN A 208 0.04 -1.26 9.08
N CYS A 209 -1.02 -0.60 9.58
CA CYS A 209 -1.02 0.87 9.76
C CYS A 209 -0.70 1.34 11.19
N LYS A 210 -0.44 0.43 12.12
CA LYS A 210 -0.14 0.69 13.54
C LYS A 210 -1.23 1.41 14.35
N ARG A 211 -2.36 1.77 13.74
CA ARG A 211 -3.49 2.37 14.47
C ARG A 211 -4.01 1.42 15.54
N SER A 212 -4.18 1.96 16.74
CA SER A 212 -4.91 1.31 17.83
C SER A 212 -6.40 1.61 17.75
N PHE A 213 -7.22 0.58 17.90
CA PHE A 213 -8.68 0.72 17.92
C PHE A 213 -9.32 -0.38 18.76
N CYS A 214 -10.53 -0.12 19.25
CA CYS A 214 -11.32 -1.14 19.94
C CYS A 214 -11.92 -2.11 18.91
N PHE A 215 -11.62 -3.40 19.03
CA PHE A 215 -12.11 -4.46 18.15
C PHE A 215 -13.65 -4.57 18.14
N VAL A 216 -14.29 -4.24 19.26
CA VAL A 216 -15.75 -4.32 19.42
C VAL A 216 -16.46 -3.20 18.67
N CYS A 217 -16.04 -1.94 18.88
CA CYS A 217 -16.77 -0.77 18.39
C CYS A 217 -16.07 -0.05 17.22
N LEU A 218 -14.85 -0.45 16.85
CA LEU A 218 -14.04 0.08 15.76
C LEU A 218 -13.61 1.56 15.89
N LYS A 219 -13.60 2.11 17.12
CA LYS A 219 -13.19 3.49 17.42
C LYS A 219 -11.85 3.55 18.15
N SER A 220 -11.15 4.68 18.05
CA SER A 220 -10.00 5.01 18.92
C SER A 220 -10.48 5.21 20.36
N SER A 221 -9.59 4.97 21.33
CA SER A 221 -9.78 5.07 22.79
C SER A 221 -10.94 5.96 23.25
N ASP A 222 -11.93 5.30 23.90
CA ASP A 222 -13.10 5.78 24.68
C ASP A 222 -14.38 4.96 24.37
N CYS A 223 -14.21 3.63 24.27
CA CYS A 223 -15.23 2.73 23.70
C CYS A 223 -16.29 2.22 24.67
N CYS A 224 -16.11 2.36 25.98
CA CYS A 224 -16.86 1.59 26.98
C CYS A 224 -18.33 2.02 27.19
N LYS A 225 -18.87 2.90 26.33
CA LYS A 225 -20.28 3.34 26.37
C LYS A 225 -21.09 2.92 25.15
N SER A 226 -20.44 2.38 24.10
CA SER A 226 -21.11 2.03 22.84
C SER A 226 -21.22 0.51 22.68
N GLY A 227 -22.34 0.03 22.12
CA GLY A 227 -22.50 -1.37 21.74
C GLY A 227 -21.56 -1.82 20.62
N ALA A 228 -21.61 -3.11 20.29
CA ALA A 228 -20.80 -3.67 19.21
C ALA A 228 -21.16 -3.04 17.87
N ALA A 229 -20.16 -2.67 17.09
CA ALA A 229 -20.38 -2.19 15.74
C ALA A 229 -21.01 -3.31 14.88
N PRO A 230 -21.90 -3.00 13.93
CA PRO A 230 -22.42 -4.00 13.00
C PRO A 230 -21.30 -4.59 12.14
N ARG A 231 -21.61 -5.66 11.39
CA ARG A 231 -20.67 -6.24 10.41
C ARG A 231 -20.27 -5.17 9.39
N GLN A 232 -18.98 -5.11 9.08
CA GLN A 232 -18.46 -4.19 8.07
C GLN A 232 -18.87 -4.67 6.67
N THR A 233 -19.43 -3.77 5.87
CA THR A 233 -19.87 -4.04 4.48
C THR A 233 -18.92 -3.46 3.44
N SER A 234 -17.91 -2.71 3.88
CA SER A 234 -16.85 -2.10 3.07
C SER A 234 -15.51 -2.20 3.78
N ILE A 235 -14.43 -2.03 3.01
CA ILE A 235 -13.04 -2.02 3.45
C ILE A 235 -12.44 -0.70 2.95
N SER A 236 -11.70 -0.01 3.82
CA SER A 236 -11.07 1.29 3.56
C SER A 236 -9.94 1.21 2.54
#